data_AF-A0A916Z3J5-F1
#
_entry.id   AF-A0A916Z3J5-F1
#
_cell.length_a   1.000
_cell.length_b   1.000
_cell.length_c   1.000
_cell.angle_alpha   90.00
_cell.angle_beta   90.00
_cell.angle_gamma   90.00
#
_symmetry.space_group_name_H-M   'P 1'
#
loop_
_entity.id
_entity.type
_entity.pdbx_description
1 polymer ?
#
loop_
_entity_poly.entity_id
_entity_poly.type
_entity_poly.pdbx_seq_one_letter_code
_entity_poly.pdbx_strand_id
1 'polypeptide(L)'
;MSEIKICCPKCKWEPDGGEYWQCDCGHIWDTFKTIARCPACHKQHQYTACVPHAGGCEAHSLHLDWYEGLDKIIEDLKEEVLENQEVFI
;
A
#
# COMPACT_ATOMS: atom_id res chain seq x y z
N MET A 1 0.15 16.24 9.68
CA MET A 1 -0.31 14.93 9.18
C MET A 1 0.88 14.27 8.51
N SER A 2 1.31 13.14 9.05
CA SER A 2 2.30 12.28 8.43
C SER A 2 1.79 11.80 7.06
N GLU A 3 2.63 11.91 6.03
CA GLU A 3 2.28 11.56 4.65
C GLU A 3 2.66 10.11 4.38
N ILE A 4 1.75 9.35 3.74
CA ILE A 4 2.03 7.99 3.27
C ILE A 4 2.67 8.11 1.89
N LYS A 5 3.83 7.48 1.72
CA LYS A 5 4.46 7.33 0.41
C LYS A 5 4.35 5.89 -0.08
N ILE A 6 3.96 5.72 -1.34
CA ILE A 6 3.88 4.41 -1.97
C ILE A 6 5.12 4.22 -2.84
N CYS A 7 5.97 3.25 -2.52
CA CYS A 7 7.11 2.90 -3.37
C CYS A 7 7.53 1.44 -3.17
N CYS A 8 8.24 0.88 -4.16
CA CYS A 8 8.76 -0.47 -4.07
C CYS A 8 9.76 -0.55 -2.89
N PRO A 9 9.58 -1.46 -1.92
CA PRO A 9 10.49 -1.55 -0.78
C PRO A 9 11.90 -1.99 -1.18
N LYS A 10 12.09 -2.53 -2.40
CA LYS A 10 13.37 -3.03 -2.90
C LYS A 10 14.13 -2.01 -3.73
N CYS A 11 13.47 -1.31 -4.67
CA CYS A 11 14.14 -0.37 -5.59
C CYS A 11 13.66 1.07 -5.48
N LYS A 12 12.70 1.36 -4.60
CA LYS A 12 12.10 2.70 -4.39
C LYS A 12 11.36 3.29 -5.60
N TRP A 13 11.06 2.47 -6.62
CA TRP A 13 10.18 2.87 -7.72
C TRP A 13 8.80 3.28 -7.20
N GLU A 14 8.28 4.40 -7.67
CA GLU A 14 6.98 4.95 -7.31
C GLU A 14 5.97 4.64 -8.42
N PRO A 15 4.87 3.94 -8.13
CA PRO A 15 3.78 3.73 -9.08
C PRO A 15 3.21 5.06 -9.59
N ASP A 16 2.93 5.12 -10.89
CA ASP A 16 2.38 6.31 -11.57
C ASP A 16 0.84 6.32 -11.64
N GLY A 17 0.17 5.33 -11.01
CA GLY A 17 -1.28 5.13 -11.05
C GLY A 17 -1.79 4.31 -12.25
N GLY A 18 -0.89 3.73 -13.04
CA GLY A 18 -1.20 2.85 -14.16
C GLY A 18 -1.75 1.48 -13.76
N GLU A 19 -2.51 0.87 -14.68
CA GLU A 19 -3.12 -0.45 -14.48
C GLU A 19 -2.14 -1.57 -14.89
N TYR A 20 -1.21 -1.91 -14.00
CA TYR A 20 -0.16 -2.88 -14.31
C TYR A 20 -0.37 -4.28 -13.71
N TRP A 21 -1.26 -4.43 -12.73
CA TRP A 21 -1.41 -5.67 -11.97
C TRP A 21 -2.64 -6.44 -12.42
N GLN A 22 -2.47 -7.75 -12.63
CA GLN A 22 -3.53 -8.65 -13.03
C GLN A 22 -3.90 -9.62 -11.90
N CYS A 23 -5.21 -9.85 -11.72
CA CYS A 23 -5.76 -10.77 -10.75
C CYS A 23 -5.85 -12.16 -11.38
N ASP A 24 -5.94 -13.20 -10.56
CA ASP A 24 -6.24 -14.56 -11.02
C ASP A 24 -7.58 -14.66 -11.78
N CYS A 25 -8.51 -13.72 -11.54
CA CYS A 25 -9.76 -13.62 -12.31
C CYS A 25 -9.61 -12.88 -13.66
N GLY A 26 -8.40 -12.44 -14.01
CA GLY A 26 -8.06 -11.74 -15.26
C GLY A 26 -8.23 -10.22 -15.24
N HIS A 27 -8.80 -9.64 -14.17
CA HIS A 27 -8.97 -8.18 -14.07
C HIS A 27 -7.62 -7.49 -13.89
N ILE A 28 -7.38 -6.41 -14.65
CA ILE A 28 -6.17 -5.59 -14.59
C ILE A 28 -6.53 -4.26 -13.94
N TRP A 29 -5.76 -3.81 -12.94
CA TRP A 29 -6.03 -2.56 -12.23
C TRP A 29 -4.77 -1.98 -11.57
N ASP A 30 -4.90 -0.75 -11.09
CA ASP A 30 -3.96 -0.16 -10.13
C ASP A 30 -4.23 -0.72 -8.73
N THR A 31 -3.34 -1.60 -8.28
CA THR A 31 -3.44 -2.29 -7.00
C THR A 31 -3.53 -1.33 -5.81
N PHE A 32 -2.95 -0.14 -5.90
CA PHE A 32 -2.91 0.82 -4.79
C PHE A 32 -4.23 1.56 -4.57
N LYS A 33 -5.11 1.65 -5.58
CA LYS A 33 -6.47 2.23 -5.42
C LYS A 33 -7.36 1.48 -4.44
N THR A 34 -7.02 0.22 -4.16
CA THR A 34 -7.88 -0.71 -3.42
C THR A 34 -7.12 -1.49 -2.37
N ILE A 35 -5.89 -1.07 -2.04
CA ILE A 35 -5.02 -1.76 -1.08
C ILE A 35 -4.88 -3.24 -1.49
N ALA A 36 -4.63 -3.51 -2.77
CA ALA A 36 -4.52 -4.83 -3.39
C ALA A 36 -5.78 -5.72 -3.36
N ARG A 37 -6.97 -5.13 -3.18
CA ARG A 37 -8.23 -5.85 -3.32
C ARG A 37 -8.77 -5.75 -4.75
N CYS A 38 -8.86 -6.87 -5.45
CA CYS A 38 -9.40 -6.90 -6.81
C CYS A 38 -10.83 -6.29 -6.86
N PRO A 39 -11.09 -5.25 -7.67
CA PRO A 39 -12.43 -4.67 -7.82
C PRO A 39 -13.49 -5.64 -8.33
N ALA A 40 -13.09 -6.63 -9.15
CA ALA A 40 -14.00 -7.55 -9.81
C ALA A 40 -14.39 -8.75 -8.95
N CYS A 41 -13.42 -9.47 -8.39
CA CYS A 41 -13.65 -10.71 -7.62
C CYS A 41 -13.46 -10.54 -6.11
N HIS A 42 -13.07 -9.35 -5.66
CA HIS A 42 -12.86 -8.99 -4.26
C HIS A 42 -11.77 -9.76 -3.51
N LYS A 43 -10.94 -10.55 -4.21
CA LYS A 43 -9.77 -11.21 -3.63
C LYS A 43 -8.78 -10.17 -3.09
N GLN A 44 -8.33 -10.37 -1.85
CA GLN A 44 -7.26 -9.60 -1.23
C GLN A 44 -5.91 -10.22 -1.60
N HIS A 45 -5.08 -9.52 -2.36
CA HIS A 45 -3.72 -9.95 -2.64
C HIS A 45 -2.79 -9.53 -1.49
N GLN A 46 -1.96 -10.46 -1.02
CA GLN A 46 -0.97 -10.19 0.04
C GLN A 46 0.35 -9.63 -0.49
N TYR A 47 0.67 -9.92 -1.75
CA TYR A 47 1.92 -9.53 -2.40
C TYR A 47 1.63 -8.67 -3.62
N THR A 48 2.55 -7.76 -3.91
CA THR A 48 2.53 -6.91 -5.11
C THR A 48 3.86 -7.02 -5.82
N ALA A 49 3.80 -7.22 -7.14
CA ALA A 49 4.97 -7.30 -8.01
C ALA A 49 5.43 -5.88 -8.40
N CYS A 50 6.74 -5.65 -8.41
CA CYS A 50 7.32 -4.42 -8.94
C CYS A 50 7.41 -4.50 -10.47
N VAL A 51 6.95 -3.48 -11.19
CA VAL A 51 6.66 -3.55 -12.63
C VAL A 51 7.88 -3.12 -13.46
N PRO A 52 8.64 -4.05 -14.09
CA PRO A 52 9.93 -3.70 -14.71
C PRO A 52 9.79 -2.74 -15.89
N HIS A 53 8.78 -2.96 -16.74
CA HIS A 53 8.54 -2.12 -17.92
C HIS A 53 8.07 -0.70 -17.58
N ALA A 54 7.64 -0.44 -16.34
CA ALA A 54 7.30 0.88 -15.83
C ALA A 54 8.46 1.52 -15.01
N GLY A 55 9.64 0.87 -14.95
CA GLY A 55 10.82 1.35 -14.20
C GLY A 55 11.10 0.61 -12.89
N GLY A 56 10.36 -0.45 -12.58
CA GLY A 56 10.53 -1.30 -11.40
C GLY A 56 11.62 -2.37 -11.52
N CYS A 57 11.72 -3.26 -10.52
CA CYS A 57 12.79 -4.27 -10.39
C CYS A 57 12.35 -5.74 -10.42
N GLU A 58 11.10 -6.05 -10.79
CA GLU A 58 10.52 -7.42 -10.86
C GLU A 58 10.32 -8.13 -9.51
N ALA A 59 10.89 -7.61 -8.42
CA ALA A 59 10.73 -8.20 -7.10
C ALA A 59 9.26 -8.20 -6.65
N HIS A 60 8.88 -9.24 -5.92
CA HIS A 60 7.63 -9.29 -5.18
C HIS A 60 7.88 -8.92 -3.72
N SER A 61 6.96 -8.18 -3.11
CA SER A 61 7.01 -7.85 -1.68
C SER A 61 5.59 -7.82 -1.11
N LEU A 62 5.46 -7.91 0.22
CA LEU A 62 4.15 -7.77 0.86
C LEU A 62 3.55 -6.44 0.46
N HIS A 63 2.26 -6.40 0.16
CA HIS A 63 1.61 -5.17 -0.30
C HIS A 63 1.74 -4.05 0.75
N LEU A 64 1.68 -4.39 2.04
CA LEU A 64 1.87 -3.44 3.14
C LEU A 64 3.28 -2.81 3.16
N ASP A 65 4.32 -3.53 2.73
CA ASP A 65 5.70 -3.03 2.71
C ASP A 65 5.89 -1.90 1.67
N TRP A 66 4.94 -1.69 0.77
CA TRP A 66 5.01 -0.59 -0.20
C TRP A 66 4.65 0.77 0.40
N TYR A 67 4.07 0.80 1.59
CA TYR A 67 3.62 2.03 2.24
C TYR A 67 4.65 2.48 3.27
N GLU A 68 5.44 3.49 2.91
CA GLU A 68 6.35 4.17 3.83
C GLU A 68 5.60 5.21 4.67
N GLY A 69 6.02 5.37 5.94
CA GLY A 69 5.42 6.33 6.87
C GLY A 69 4.27 5.78 7.73
N LEU A 70 3.90 4.50 7.57
CA LEU A 70 2.85 3.88 8.40
C LEU A 70 3.18 3.89 9.90
N ASP A 71 4.43 3.64 10.28
CA ASP A 71 4.85 3.63 11.69
C ASP A 71 4.56 4.95 12.39
N LYS A 72 4.86 6.07 11.71
CA LYS A 72 4.62 7.42 12.22
C LYS A 72 3.13 7.72 12.35
N ILE A 73 2.33 7.31 11.38
CA ILE A 73 0.86 7.47 11.46
C ILE A 73 0.29 6.68 12.63
N ILE A 74 0.81 5.47 12.88
CA ILE A 74 0.40 4.65 14.01
C ILE A 74 0.80 5.32 15.33
N GLU A 75 1.99 5.91 15.40
CA GLU A 75 2.46 6.66 16.58
C GLU A 75 1.59 7.90 16.83
N ASP A 76 1.40 8.75 15.82
CA ASP A 76 0.54 9.94 15.89
C ASP A 76 -0.89 9.56 16.33
N LEU A 77 -1.48 8.50 15.77
CA LEU A 77 -2.82 8.04 16.13
C LEU A 77 -2.89 7.47 17.56
N LYS A 78 -1.83 6.79 18.03
CA LYS A 78 -1.78 6.29 19.41
C LYS A 78 -1.77 7.43 20.41
N GLU A 79 -1.00 8.48 20.15
CA GLU A 79 -0.94 9.68 20.99
C GLU A 79 -2.32 10.35 21.06
N GLU A 80 -2.97 10.58 19.91
CA GLU A 80 -4.31 11.16 19.85
C GLU A 80 -5.36 10.34 20.64
N VAL A 81 -5.32 9.01 20.54
CA VAL A 81 -6.25 8.14 21.30
C VAL A 81 -5.99 8.23 22.80
N LEU A 82 -4.74 8.24 23.25
CA LEU A 82 -4.38 8.33 24.66
C LEU A 82 -4.81 9.67 25.24
N GLU A 83 -4.51 10.78 24.56
CA GLU A 83 -4.92 12.13 24.97
C GLU A 83 -6.45 12.24 25.11
N ASN A 84 -7.20 11.67 24.17
CA ASN A 84 -8.66 11.67 24.23
C ASN A 84 -9.22 10.79 25.37
N GLN A 85 -8.52 9.71 25.77
CA GLN A 85 -8.94 8.86 26.88
C GLN A 85 -8.72 9.51 28.24
N GLU A 86 -7.70 10.38 28.39
CA GLU A 86 -7.45 11.14 29.62
C GLU A 86 -8.54 12.20 29.92
N VAL A 87 -9.36 12.57 28.94
CA VAL A 87 -10.47 13.54 29.12
C VAL A 87 -11.72 12.91 29.76
N PHE A 88 -11.80 11.57 29.81
CA PHE A 88 -12.96 10.83 30.34
C PHE A 88 -12.73 10.20 31.74
N ILE A 89 -11.65 10.58 32.46
CA ILE A 89 -11.36 10.13 33.83
C ILE A 89 -11.31 11.33 34.78
#